data_AF-A0AAD7S1P4-F1
#
_entry.id   AF-A0AAD7S1P4-F1
#
_cell.length_a   1.000
_cell.length_b   1.000
_cell.length_c   1.000
_cell.angle_alpha   90.00
_cell.angle_beta   90.00
_cell.angle_gamma   90.00
#
_symmetry.space_group_name_H-M   'P 1'
#
loop_
_entity.id
_entity.type
_entity.pdbx_description
1 polymer ?
#
loop_
_entity_poly.entity_id
_entity_poly.type
_entity_poly.pdbx_seq_one_letter_code
_entity_poly.pdbx_strand_id
1 'polypeptide(L)'
;MTRDVQLLLKDRNTAFRSGDRELYSAARSKLKKGIRDTKAAYRRRIESHFEDSNPRRAWQGMRQITNYKNRTNQNTSSSALLADQLNHFFSRFEVVSTEPATPIATVSASISQPLNIQTADVIPMPVSA
;
A
#
# COMPACT_ATOMS: atom_id res chain seq x y z
N MET A 1 -13.86 -6.31 14.62
CA MET A 1 -14.71 -7.53 14.55
C MET A 1 -16.09 -7.10 14.07
N THR A 2 -16.69 -7.74 13.06
CA THR A 2 -17.99 -7.32 12.49
C THR A 2 -19.16 -7.80 13.36
N ARG A 3 -20.31 -7.11 13.28
CA ARG A 3 -21.53 -7.45 14.04
C ARG A 3 -22.01 -8.88 13.75
N ASP A 4 -21.93 -9.31 12.49
CA ASP A 4 -22.37 -10.65 12.09
C ASP A 4 -21.52 -11.76 12.72
N VAL A 5 -20.19 -11.58 12.76
CA VAL A 5 -19.30 -12.55 13.42
C VAL A 5 -19.50 -12.53 14.93
N GLN A 6 -19.83 -11.38 15.52
CA GLN A 6 -20.20 -11.29 16.94
C GLN A 6 -21.49 -12.05 17.25
N LEU A 7 -22.51 -11.96 16.38
CA LEU A 7 -23.74 -12.72 16.51
C LEU A 7 -23.46 -14.22 16.41
N LEU A 8 -22.67 -14.65 15.43
CA LEU A 8 -22.28 -16.06 15.28
C LEU A 8 -21.48 -16.59 16.50
N LEU A 9 -20.66 -15.75 17.14
CA LEU A 9 -20.00 -16.13 18.39
C LEU A 9 -21.01 -16.29 19.53
N LYS A 10 -22.00 -15.40 19.63
CA LYS A 10 -23.07 -15.51 20.63
C LYS A 10 -23.87 -16.80 20.41
N ASP A 11 -24.30 -17.09 19.18
CA ASP A 11 -25.03 -18.32 18.82
C ASP A 11 -24.24 -19.58 19.17
N ARG A 12 -22.92 -19.58 18.90
CA ARG A 12 -22.06 -20.71 19.28
C ARG A 12 -21.96 -20.87 20.79
N ASN A 13 -21.84 -19.77 21.52
CA ASN A 13 -21.74 -19.79 22.98
C ASN A 13 -23.06 -20.23 23.64
N THR A 14 -24.21 -19.84 23.09
CA THR A 14 -25.52 -20.31 23.58
C THR A 14 -25.68 -21.80 23.30
N ALA A 15 -25.34 -22.28 22.11
CA ALA A 15 -25.37 -23.71 21.77
C ALA A 15 -24.38 -24.54 22.62
N PHE A 16 -23.24 -23.97 22.99
CA PHE A 16 -22.31 -24.63 23.92
C PHE A 16 -22.92 -24.80 25.32
N ARG A 17 -23.62 -23.77 25.80
CA ARG A 17 -24.27 -23.77 27.12
C ARG A 17 -25.48 -24.69 27.20
N SER A 18 -26.16 -24.98 26.08
CA SER A 18 -27.29 -25.90 26.05
C SER A 18 -26.88 -27.38 26.14
N GLY A 19 -25.60 -27.70 25.93
CA GLY A 19 -25.10 -29.09 25.97
C GLY A 19 -25.46 -29.94 24.75
N ASP A 20 -26.23 -29.39 23.81
CA ASP A 20 -26.59 -30.09 22.57
C ASP A 20 -25.42 -30.10 21.59
N ARG A 21 -24.90 -31.31 21.33
CA ARG A 21 -23.72 -31.52 20.48
C ARG A 21 -23.97 -31.19 19.00
N GLU A 22 -25.16 -31.48 18.48
CA GLU A 22 -25.49 -31.24 17.08
C GLU A 22 -25.70 -29.74 16.83
N LEU A 23 -26.43 -29.06 17.72
CA LEU A 23 -26.58 -27.61 17.66
C LEU A 23 -25.23 -26.90 17.78
N TYR A 24 -24.36 -27.36 18.68
CA TYR A 24 -23.02 -26.82 18.80
C TYR A 24 -22.18 -27.03 17.54
N SER A 25 -22.22 -28.23 16.95
CA SER A 25 -21.52 -28.56 15.70
C SER A 25 -21.97 -27.66 14.53
N ALA A 26 -23.28 -27.48 14.40
CA ALA A 26 -23.87 -26.60 13.39
C ALA A 26 -23.47 -25.13 13.59
N ALA A 27 -23.59 -24.62 14.83
CA ALA A 27 -23.20 -23.24 15.16
C ALA A 27 -21.70 -22.98 14.92
N ARG A 28 -20.85 -23.95 15.24
CA ARG A 28 -19.40 -23.89 14.96
C ARG A 28 -19.11 -23.83 13.46
N SER A 29 -19.80 -24.65 12.66
CA SER A 29 -19.69 -24.64 11.21
C SER A 29 -20.14 -23.31 10.60
N LYS A 30 -21.26 -22.77 11.11
CA LYS A 30 -21.79 -21.45 10.72
C LYS A 30 -20.81 -20.32 11.05
N LEU A 31 -20.21 -20.34 12.23
CA LEU A 31 -19.17 -19.38 12.64
C LEU A 31 -17.95 -19.44 11.69
N LYS A 32 -17.44 -20.65 11.40
CA LYS A 32 -16.31 -20.82 10.48
C LYS A 32 -16.63 -20.26 9.09
N LYS A 33 -17.83 -20.50 8.59
CA LYS A 33 -18.31 -19.94 7.31
C LYS A 33 -18.37 -18.41 7.38
N GLY A 34 -19.03 -17.84 8.39
CA GLY A 34 -19.17 -16.39 8.53
C GLY A 34 -17.84 -15.65 8.64
N ILE A 35 -16.84 -16.23 9.31
CA ILE A 35 -15.48 -15.66 9.34
C ILE A 35 -14.84 -15.65 7.95
N ARG A 36 -14.95 -16.74 7.19
CA ARG A 36 -14.44 -16.79 5.81
C ARG A 36 -15.13 -15.77 4.92
N ASP A 37 -16.45 -15.70 4.98
CA ASP A 37 -17.26 -14.80 4.17
C ASP A 37 -16.95 -13.34 4.50
N THR A 38 -16.81 -13.01 5.79
CA THR A 38 -16.41 -11.66 6.24
C THR A 38 -15.02 -11.28 5.75
N LYS A 39 -14.05 -12.20 5.83
CA LYS A 39 -12.69 -11.97 5.31
C LYS A 39 -12.71 -11.76 3.80
N ALA A 40 -13.49 -12.56 3.06
CA ALA A 40 -13.63 -12.41 1.62
C ALA A 40 -14.30 -11.09 1.24
N ALA A 41 -15.33 -10.66 1.97
CA ALA A 41 -15.98 -9.37 1.76
C ALA A 41 -15.02 -8.20 1.99
N TYR A 42 -14.23 -8.25 3.08
CA TYR A 42 -13.19 -7.25 3.33
C TYR A 42 -12.13 -7.24 2.23
N ARG A 43 -11.68 -8.42 1.79
CA ARG A 43 -10.73 -8.56 0.69
C ARG A 43 -11.22 -7.88 -0.58
N ARG A 44 -12.44 -8.21 -1.05
CA ARG A 44 -13.05 -7.58 -2.23
C ARG A 44 -13.15 -6.07 -2.08
N ARG A 45 -13.50 -5.59 -0.89
CA ARG A 45 -13.55 -4.14 -0.62
C ARG A 45 -12.19 -3.48 -0.82
N ILE A 46 -11.11 -4.11 -0.35
CA ILE A 46 -9.75 -3.58 -0.55
C ILE A 46 -9.35 -3.66 -2.02
N GLU A 47 -9.58 -4.79 -2.69
CA GLU A 47 -9.28 -4.98 -4.12
C GLU A 47 -10.00 -3.95 -5.01
N SER A 48 -11.24 -3.59 -4.68
CA SER A 48 -12.01 -2.56 -5.42
C SER A 48 -11.37 -1.16 -5.46
N HIS A 49 -10.39 -0.87 -4.59
CA HIS A 49 -9.63 0.37 -4.66
C HIS A 49 -8.57 0.40 -5.78
N PHE A 50 -8.25 -0.76 -6.35
CA PHE A 50 -7.18 -0.95 -7.34
C PHE A 50 -7.68 -1.40 -8.72
N GLU A 51 -8.99 -1.58 -8.89
CA GLU A 51 -9.59 -2.00 -10.17
C GLU A 51 -9.56 -0.88 -11.23
N ASP A 52 -9.67 0.38 -10.78
CA ASP A 52 -9.59 1.55 -11.67
C ASP A 52 -8.16 2.09 -11.74
N SER A 53 -7.77 2.65 -12.89
CA SER A 53 -6.53 3.44 -13.04
C SER A 53 -6.63 4.82 -12.38
N ASN A 54 -7.15 4.87 -11.15
CA ASN A 54 -7.30 6.08 -10.36
C ASN A 54 -6.30 6.07 -9.19
N PRO A 55 -5.21 6.86 -9.25
CA PRO A 55 -4.17 6.85 -8.23
C PRO A 55 -4.69 7.31 -6.86
N ARG A 56 -5.72 8.16 -6.80
CA ARG A 56 -6.32 8.60 -5.54
C ARG A 56 -7.07 7.46 -4.85
N ARG A 57 -7.78 6.61 -5.60
CA ARG A 57 -8.46 5.43 -5.04
C ARG A 57 -7.46 4.37 -4.60
N ALA A 58 -6.42 4.10 -5.39
CA ALA A 58 -5.34 3.20 -5.01
C ALA A 58 -4.64 3.66 -3.71
N TRP A 59 -4.40 4.96 -3.57
CA TRP A 59 -3.85 5.54 -2.33
C TRP A 59 -4.77 5.36 -1.12
N GLN A 60 -6.09 5.47 -1.29
CA GLN A 60 -7.06 5.16 -0.23
C GLN A 60 -7.02 3.68 0.17
N GLY A 61 -6.87 2.77 -0.80
CA GLY A 61 -6.67 1.34 -0.54
C GLY A 61 -5.39 1.08 0.25
N MET A 62 -4.27 1.68 -0.17
CA MET A 62 -2.98 1.58 0.52
C MET A 62 -3.06 2.05 1.98
N ARG A 63 -3.79 3.13 2.23
CA ARG A 63 -4.05 3.63 3.60
C ARG A 63 -4.82 2.66 4.46
N GLN A 64 -5.85 2.02 3.89
CA GLN A 64 -6.64 1.03 4.63
C GLN A 64 -5.82 -0.21 5.00
N ILE A 65 -4.91 -0.65 4.13
CA ILE A 65 -4.01 -1.79 4.39
C ILE A 65 -3.01 -1.45 5.48
N THR A 66 -2.37 -0.28 5.39
CA THR A 66 -1.30 0.15 6.29
C THR A 66 -1.80 0.75 7.60
N ASN A 67 -3.12 0.90 7.77
CA ASN A 67 -3.73 1.67 8.86
C ASN A 67 -3.12 3.08 8.98
N TYR A 68 -2.77 3.69 7.84
CA TYR A 68 -2.16 5.01 7.80
C TYR A 68 -3.19 6.06 8.23
N LYS A 69 -3.01 6.58 9.44
CA LYS A 69 -3.71 7.78 9.92
C LYS A 69 -2.99 9.01 9.37
N ASN A 70 -3.76 9.99 8.92
CA ASN A 70 -3.23 11.34 8.79
C ASN A 70 -2.72 11.77 10.16
N ARG A 71 -1.40 11.71 10.34
CA ARG A 71 -0.76 12.64 11.25
C ARG A 71 -0.92 13.98 10.55
N THR A 72 -2.06 14.63 10.76
CA THR A 72 -2.24 16.02 10.38
C THR A 72 -1.11 16.77 11.06
N ASN A 73 -0.07 17.04 10.29
CA ASN A 73 1.07 17.88 10.60
C ASN A 73 1.50 17.78 12.07
N GLN A 74 2.24 16.71 12.42
CA GLN A 74 3.26 16.95 13.43
C GLN A 74 4.14 18.03 12.82
N ASN A 75 3.95 19.27 13.27
CA ASN A 75 4.63 20.48 12.82
C ASN A 75 6.11 20.16 12.64
N THR A 76 6.52 19.79 11.43
CA THR A 76 7.89 20.01 11.01
C THR A 76 7.92 21.52 10.88
N SER A 77 8.55 22.20 11.84
CA SER A 77 8.92 23.59 11.65
C SER A 77 9.67 23.65 10.33
N SER A 78 8.98 24.03 9.26
CA SER A 78 9.56 24.24 7.94
C SER A 78 10.34 25.54 8.04
N SER A 79 11.47 25.49 8.74
CA SER A 79 12.39 26.60 8.79
C SER A 79 13.00 26.72 7.41
N ALA A 80 13.08 27.94 6.89
CA ALA A 80 13.77 28.23 5.63
C ALA A 80 15.19 27.62 5.62
N LEU A 81 15.85 27.56 6.78
CA LEU A 81 17.15 26.92 6.97
C LEU A 81 17.18 25.42 6.63
N LEU A 82 16.11 24.67 6.91
CA LEU A 82 16.05 23.25 6.54
C LEU A 82 15.95 23.11 5.01
N ALA A 83 15.17 23.97 4.36
CA ALA A 83 15.06 23.96 2.90
C ALA A 83 16.43 24.29 2.26
N ASP A 84 17.15 25.29 2.77
CA ASP A 84 18.50 25.63 2.32
C ASP A 84 19.49 24.48 2.52
N GLN A 85 19.46 23.82 3.68
CA GLN A 85 20.31 22.64 3.92
C GLN A 85 20.01 21.49 2.95
N LEU A 86 18.74 21.23 2.66
CA LEU A 86 18.36 20.17 1.71
C LEU A 86 18.77 20.52 0.29
N ASN A 87 18.55 21.77 -0.13
CA ASN A 87 19.01 22.25 -1.43
C ASN A 87 20.52 22.08 -1.57
N HIS A 88 21.30 22.50 -0.58
CA HIS A 88 22.76 22.32 -0.59
C HIS A 88 23.16 20.84 -0.63
N PHE A 89 22.48 19.98 0.14
CA PHE A 89 22.77 18.56 0.22
C PHE A 89 22.53 17.82 -1.10
N PHE A 90 21.42 18.11 -1.79
CA PHE A 90 21.08 17.45 -3.05
C PHE A 90 21.78 18.08 -4.26
N SER A 91 22.05 19.38 -4.24
CA SER A 91 22.78 20.05 -5.33
C SER A 91 24.29 19.86 -5.29
N ARG A 92 24.87 19.22 -4.26
CA ARG A 92 26.33 19.01 -4.18
C ARG A 92 26.95 18.18 -5.32
N PHE A 93 26.12 17.44 -6.04
CA PHE A 93 26.53 16.64 -7.20
C PHE A 93 26.23 17.34 -8.53
N GLU A 94 25.51 18.46 -8.49
CA GLU A 94 25.33 19.32 -9.65
C GLU A 94 26.69 19.97 -9.91
N VAL A 95 27.35 19.55 -10.98
CA VAL A 95 28.53 20.26 -11.47
C VAL A 95 28.00 21.59 -12.01
N VAL A 96 28.08 22.65 -11.21
CA VAL A 96 28.02 24.00 -11.78
C VAL A 96 29.24 24.10 -12.67
N SER A 97 29.02 23.97 -13.98
CA SER A 97 30.01 24.36 -14.97
C SER A 97 30.34 25.82 -14.71
N THR A 98 31.42 26.07 -13.98
CA THR A 98 32.05 27.38 -13.91
C THR A 98 32.67 27.64 -15.28
N GLU A 99 31.83 27.92 -16.28
CA GLU A 99 32.29 28.65 -17.44
C GLU A 99 32.30 30.14 -17.05
N PRO A 100 33.43 30.85 -17.21
CA PRO A 100 33.44 32.29 -17.09
C PRO A 100 32.48 32.88 -18.13
N ALA A 101 31.63 33.80 -17.67
CA ALA A 101 30.56 34.44 -18.43
C ALA A 101 30.96 34.79 -19.88
N THR A 102 30.39 34.07 -20.83
CA THR A 102 30.25 34.49 -22.23
C THR A 102 28.81 34.23 -22.70
N PRO A 103 28.25 35.08 -23.58
CA PRO A 103 26.80 35.22 -23.72
C PRO A 103 26.15 34.06 -24.46
N ILE A 104 25.07 33.55 -23.84
CA ILE A 104 23.92 32.80 -24.37
C ILE A 104 24.10 32.22 -25.79
N ALA A 105 24.38 30.91 -25.84
CA ALA A 105 23.95 30.05 -26.93
C ALA A 105 23.15 28.89 -26.34
N THR A 106 21.87 28.84 -26.70
CA THR A 106 20.91 27.79 -26.35
C THR A 106 21.45 26.41 -26.68
N VAL A 107 21.82 25.63 -25.65
CA VAL A 107 21.92 24.18 -25.79
C VAL A 107 20.80 23.57 -24.95
N SER A 108 19.72 23.23 -25.63
CA SER A 108 18.66 22.38 -25.11
C SER A 108 19.28 21.04 -24.70
N ALA A 109 19.58 20.88 -23.41
CA ALA A 109 19.88 19.58 -22.83
C ALA A 109 18.58 18.78 -22.84
N SER A 110 18.50 17.85 -23.79
CA SER A 110 17.37 16.97 -24.04
C SER A 110 17.14 16.05 -22.83
N ILE A 111 16.17 16.40 -21.99
CA ILE A 111 15.64 15.50 -20.96
C ILE A 111 14.75 14.48 -21.68
N SER A 112 15.37 13.44 -22.23
CA SER A 112 14.68 12.24 -22.70
C SER A 112 15.66 11.07 -22.69
N GLN A 113 15.98 10.58 -21.50
CA GLN A 113 16.43 9.21 -21.34
C GLN A 113 15.32 8.44 -20.61
N PRO A 114 14.62 7.51 -21.28
CA PRO A 114 13.74 6.59 -20.57
C PRO A 114 14.59 5.63 -19.73
N LEU A 115 14.13 5.34 -18.51
CA LEU A 115 14.73 4.37 -17.60
C LEU A 115 14.69 2.98 -18.25
N ASN A 116 15.80 2.56 -18.87
CA ASN A 116 15.89 1.25 -19.52
C ASN A 116 16.21 0.17 -18.47
N ILE A 117 15.18 -0.56 -18.02
CA ILE A 117 15.35 -1.72 -17.13
C ILE A 117 15.81 -2.89 -18.02
N GLN A 118 17.08 -3.27 -17.93
CA GLN A 118 17.58 -4.46 -18.60
C GLN A 118 17.01 -5.72 -17.93
N THR A 119 16.16 -6.45 -18.65
CA THR A 119 15.74 -7.82 -18.36
C THR A 119 16.89 -8.78 -18.61
N ALA A 120 17.88 -8.80 -17.73
CA ALA A 120 18.94 -9.79 -17.73
C ALA A 120 19.12 -10.35 -16.31
N ASP A 121 18.05 -10.94 -15.77
CA ASP A 121 18.20 -12.05 -14.81
C ASP A 121 16.91 -12.89 -14.79
N VAL A 122 16.67 -13.63 -15.88
CA VAL A 122 15.76 -14.78 -15.87
C VAL A 122 16.59 -15.97 -16.29
N ILE A 123 17.11 -16.69 -15.30
CA ILE A 123 17.70 -18.02 -15.49
C ILE A 123 16.55 -18.98 -15.86
N PRO A 124 16.54 -19.60 -17.05
CA PRO A 124 15.52 -20.59 -17.36
C PRO A 124 15.84 -21.90 -16.62
N MET A 125 14.88 -22.42 -15.84
CA MET A 125 14.96 -23.78 -15.32
C MET A 125 14.87 -24.81 -16.46
N PRO A 126 15.69 -25.87 -16.45
CA PRO A 126 15.55 -26.97 -17.41
C PRO A 126 14.32 -27.83 -17.05
N VAL A 127 13.46 -28.07 -18.04
CA VAL A 127 12.40 -29.08 -17.97
C VAL A 127 12.99 -30.43 -18.34
N SER A 128 12.95 -31.40 -17.44
CA SER A 128 13.28 -32.79 -17.74
C SER A 128 12.10 -33.48 -18.43
N ALA A 129 12.39 -34.16 -19.53
CA ALA A 129 11.50 -35.10 -20.21
C ALA A 129 11.38 -36.43 -19.45
#